data_AF-A0A4V1XXK9-F1
#
_entry.id   AF-A0A4V1XXK9-F1
#
_cell.length_a   1.000
_cell.length_b   1.000
_cell.length_c   1.000
_cell.angle_alpha   90.00
_cell.angle_beta   90.00
_cell.angle_gamma   90.00
#
_symmetry.space_group_name_H-M   'P 1'
#
loop_
_entity.id
_entity.type
_entity.pdbx_description
1 polymer ?
#
loop_
_entity_poly.entity_id
_entity_poly.type
_entity_poly.pdbx_seq_one_letter_code
_entity_poly.pdbx_strand_id
1 'polypeptide(L)'
;MTSDESYCFWKNKYAWKRGEIPLERYLRNGLSHVFAGVHHSEDERLGETDVACWAFEDIVMAGIKVCMMHFRGHLGPSPASPPPPEAEDALLEILLKCESGNMNILQSVDQSRGTSILYTPIFRQLIIAMALSRGNRELAKYMIDQYPPGPGHELLFSPEKDGPATNTRLTKFGERKALSHPLFEGQVDNGCEIWSAMIRSGWAAPRKYMLAWAATSPSVGAGIELLKLLAEHDVKLERSVVWSAIAYGQLPLLDYVLAQYVPDNGDPLTCPIDEAEAHEFLKSAVRRKRGGIEQIELLLKHGINDINWVPNFDRRDPKNSIGCRDLVEMELNANLPQQTPLHVAATCGNVDAVEWLIKRGALPLRDYLGNTPYDTAKIMKQEEVMAVFVKHGWKSSER
;
A
#
# COMPACT_ATOMS: atom_id res chain seq x y z
N MET A 1 -16.33 -40.88 6.43
CA MET A 1 -17.18 -39.76 6.87
C MET A 1 -17.00 -38.66 5.85
N THR A 2 -18.03 -38.34 5.08
CA THR A 2 -18.03 -37.22 4.15
C THR A 2 -17.85 -35.94 4.96
N SER A 3 -16.68 -35.31 4.87
CA SER A 3 -16.45 -34.00 5.50
C SER A 3 -17.52 -33.05 4.99
N ASP A 4 -18.30 -32.45 5.89
CA ASP A 4 -19.23 -31.41 5.50
C ASP A 4 -18.39 -30.22 5.01
N GLU A 5 -18.24 -30.09 3.68
CA GLU A 5 -17.56 -28.98 3.02
C GLU A 5 -18.25 -27.64 3.28
N SER A 6 -19.36 -27.61 4.04
CA SER A 6 -20.07 -26.39 4.42
C SER A 6 -19.25 -25.39 5.23
N TYR A 7 -18.09 -25.78 5.79
CA TYR A 7 -17.28 -24.94 6.68
C TYR A 7 -15.81 -24.79 6.26
N CYS A 8 -15.43 -25.09 5.02
CA CYS A 8 -14.06 -24.80 4.55
C CYS A 8 -13.79 -23.28 4.53
N PHE A 9 -12.51 -22.89 4.57
CA PHE A 9 -12.00 -21.53 4.69
C PHE A 9 -12.73 -20.56 3.75
N TRP A 10 -12.75 -20.88 2.45
CA TRP A 10 -13.33 -20.00 1.44
C TRP A 10 -14.84 -19.85 1.62
N LYS A 11 -15.55 -20.95 1.86
CA LYS A 11 -17.01 -20.92 2.02
C LYS A 11 -17.41 -20.15 3.27
N ASN A 12 -16.73 -20.39 4.40
CA ASN A 12 -16.99 -19.68 5.66
C ASN A 12 -16.69 -18.18 5.52
N LYS A 13 -15.54 -17.81 4.93
CA LYS A 13 -15.15 -16.44 4.64
C LYS A 13 -16.20 -15.72 3.77
N TYR A 14 -16.60 -16.31 2.65
CA TYR A 14 -17.54 -15.66 1.74
C TYR A 14 -18.95 -15.55 2.32
N ALA A 15 -19.41 -16.56 3.07
CA ALA A 15 -20.68 -16.48 3.79
C ALA A 15 -20.69 -15.32 4.79
N TRP A 16 -19.62 -15.16 5.58
CA TRP A 16 -19.46 -14.02 6.48
C TRP A 16 -19.42 -12.68 5.73
N LYS A 17 -18.58 -12.57 4.70
CA LYS A 17 -18.41 -11.33 3.92
C LYS A 17 -19.71 -10.89 3.22
N ARG A 18 -20.57 -11.83 2.83
CA ARG A 18 -21.89 -11.56 2.24
C ARG A 18 -22.99 -11.32 3.30
N GLY A 19 -22.69 -11.44 4.59
CA GLY A 19 -23.65 -11.28 5.68
C GLY A 19 -24.63 -12.45 5.83
N GLU A 20 -24.32 -13.63 5.26
CA GLU A 20 -25.17 -14.82 5.31
C GLU A 20 -25.13 -15.50 6.69
N ILE A 21 -24.04 -15.31 7.44
CA ILE A 21 -23.85 -15.82 8.79
C ILE A 21 -23.38 -14.71 9.73
N PRO A 22 -23.71 -14.76 11.04
CA PRO A 22 -23.20 -13.80 12.02
C PRO A 22 -21.73 -14.10 12.40
N LEU A 23 -21.05 -13.11 13.00
CA LEU A 23 -19.65 -13.21 13.42
C LEU A 23 -19.41 -14.41 14.35
N GLU A 24 -20.30 -14.65 15.32
CA GLU A 24 -20.20 -15.80 16.22
C GLU A 24 -20.18 -17.12 15.45
N ARG A 25 -21.06 -17.28 14.45
CA ARG A 25 -21.11 -18.51 13.64
C ARG A 25 -19.85 -18.67 12.79
N TYR A 26 -19.37 -17.57 12.20
CA TYR A 26 -18.12 -17.55 11.44
C TYR A 26 -16.92 -17.99 12.29
N LEU A 27 -16.82 -17.47 13.52
CA LEU A 27 -15.75 -17.85 14.46
C LEU A 27 -15.88 -19.31 14.91
N ARG A 28 -17.08 -19.76 15.31
CA ARG A 28 -17.31 -21.17 15.71
C ARG A 28 -16.96 -22.15 14.59
N ASN A 29 -17.39 -21.86 13.35
CA ASN A 29 -17.03 -22.68 12.19
C ASN A 29 -15.50 -22.80 12.07
N GLY A 30 -14.76 -21.70 12.19
CA GLY A 30 -13.30 -21.70 12.16
C GLY A 30 -12.67 -22.46 13.34
N LEU A 31 -13.08 -22.16 14.57
CA LEU A 31 -12.53 -22.74 15.78
C LEU A 31 -12.73 -24.27 15.86
N SER A 32 -13.75 -24.82 15.18
CA SER A 32 -13.95 -26.26 15.07
C SER A 32 -12.74 -27.02 14.49
N HIS A 33 -11.92 -26.36 13.67
CA HIS A 33 -10.65 -26.93 13.18
C HIS A 33 -9.62 -27.16 14.31
N VAL A 34 -9.63 -26.28 15.31
CA VAL A 34 -8.69 -26.30 16.43
C VAL A 34 -9.20 -27.24 17.55
N PHE A 35 -10.48 -27.16 17.88
CA PHE A 35 -11.05 -27.82 19.07
C PHE A 35 -11.78 -29.13 18.76
N ALA A 36 -12.44 -29.23 17.61
CA ALA A 36 -13.18 -30.43 17.20
C ALA A 36 -12.43 -31.29 16.18
N GLY A 37 -11.23 -30.88 15.76
CA GLY A 37 -10.41 -31.62 14.79
C GLY A 37 -11.03 -31.69 13.38
N VAL A 38 -11.92 -30.76 13.03
CA VAL A 38 -12.52 -30.70 11.69
C VAL A 38 -11.43 -30.53 10.64
N HIS A 39 -11.60 -31.23 9.51
CA HIS A 39 -10.62 -31.31 8.45
C HIS A 39 -11.30 -31.20 7.08
N HIS A 40 -10.74 -30.37 6.21
CA HIS A 40 -11.11 -30.25 4.80
C HIS A 40 -9.91 -30.51 3.88
N SER A 41 -10.14 -30.71 2.58
CA SER A 41 -9.07 -30.99 1.61
C SER A 41 -7.98 -29.90 1.55
N GLU A 42 -8.37 -28.65 1.77
CA GLU A 42 -7.45 -27.50 1.83
C GLU A 42 -6.48 -27.57 3.03
N ASP A 43 -6.83 -28.29 4.10
CA ASP A 43 -5.99 -28.42 5.30
C ASP A 43 -4.88 -29.47 5.13
N GLU A 44 -5.00 -30.38 4.14
CA GLU A 44 -4.07 -31.50 3.95
C GLU A 44 -2.68 -31.05 3.48
N ARG A 45 -2.61 -29.89 2.80
CA ARG A 45 -1.38 -29.35 2.20
C ARG A 45 -1.04 -27.96 2.73
N LEU A 46 -1.71 -27.52 3.79
CA LEU A 46 -1.60 -26.16 4.27
C LEU A 46 -0.21 -25.88 4.83
N GLY A 47 0.57 -25.09 4.10
CA GLY A 47 1.89 -24.63 4.49
C GLY A 47 1.90 -23.19 5.00
N GLU A 48 3.07 -22.77 5.46
CA GLU A 48 3.35 -21.41 5.92
C GLU A 48 3.01 -20.37 4.84
N THR A 49 3.42 -20.61 3.59
CA THR A 49 3.16 -19.74 2.44
C THR A 49 1.67 -19.60 2.11
N ASP A 50 0.87 -20.66 2.31
CA ASP A 50 -0.57 -20.62 2.05
C ASP A 50 -1.29 -19.73 3.06
N VAL A 51 -1.01 -19.92 4.36
CA VAL A 51 -1.62 -19.14 5.44
C VAL A 51 -1.22 -17.67 5.35
N ALA A 52 0.04 -17.43 5.00
CA ALA A 52 0.58 -16.13 4.63
C ALA A 52 -0.26 -15.42 3.55
N CYS A 53 -0.57 -16.11 2.46
CA CYS A 53 -1.42 -15.55 1.40
C CYS A 53 -2.86 -15.34 1.87
N TRP A 54 -3.38 -16.27 2.67
CA TRP A 54 -4.74 -16.18 3.21
C TRP A 54 -4.89 -15.03 4.21
N ALA A 55 -3.83 -14.61 4.90
CA ALA A 55 -3.85 -13.48 5.81
C ALA A 55 -4.22 -12.14 5.14
N PHE A 56 -3.92 -11.98 3.85
CA PHE A 56 -4.34 -10.82 3.05
C PHE A 56 -5.82 -10.84 2.69
N GLU A 57 -6.40 -12.03 2.71
CA GLU A 57 -7.77 -12.29 2.30
C GLU A 57 -8.72 -12.29 3.50
N ASP A 58 -8.29 -12.92 4.60
CA ASP A 58 -8.98 -12.96 5.89
C ASP A 58 -7.95 -13.33 7.00
N ILE A 59 -7.42 -12.31 7.67
CA ILE A 59 -6.40 -12.50 8.70
C ILE A 59 -6.92 -13.27 9.92
N VAL A 60 -8.22 -13.22 10.22
CA VAL A 60 -8.77 -13.85 11.41
C VAL A 60 -8.90 -15.36 11.16
N MET A 61 -9.46 -15.76 10.03
CA MET A 61 -9.47 -17.18 9.65
C MET A 61 -8.06 -17.73 9.42
N ALA A 62 -7.15 -16.95 8.81
CA ALA A 62 -5.75 -17.36 8.68
C ALA A 62 -5.11 -17.59 10.06
N GLY A 63 -5.34 -16.70 11.03
CA GLY A 63 -4.89 -16.87 12.41
C GLY A 63 -5.46 -18.12 13.09
N ILE A 64 -6.72 -18.48 12.83
CA ILE A 64 -7.29 -19.74 13.34
C ILE A 64 -6.61 -20.96 12.70
N LYS A 65 -6.29 -20.90 11.40
CA LYS A 65 -5.54 -21.97 10.74
C LYS A 65 -4.11 -22.08 11.28
N VAL A 66 -3.45 -20.95 11.64
CA VAL A 66 -2.18 -20.96 12.38
C VAL A 66 -2.33 -21.71 13.72
N CYS A 67 -3.39 -21.42 14.49
CA CYS A 67 -3.68 -22.17 15.72
C CYS A 67 -3.83 -23.67 15.45
N MET A 68 -4.62 -24.06 14.43
CA MET A 68 -4.79 -25.45 14.04
C MET A 68 -3.45 -26.13 13.71
N MET A 69 -2.60 -25.48 12.90
CA MET A 69 -1.29 -25.99 12.53
C MET A 69 -0.38 -26.18 13.75
N HIS A 70 -0.41 -25.25 14.71
CA HIS A 70 0.35 -25.35 15.95
C HIS A 70 -0.04 -26.58 16.77
N PHE A 71 -1.33 -26.79 17.02
CA PHE A 71 -1.82 -27.94 17.79
C PHE A 71 -1.70 -29.29 17.06
N ARG A 72 -1.45 -29.28 15.75
CA ARG A 72 -1.11 -30.48 14.96
C ARG A 72 0.40 -30.78 14.90
N GLY A 73 1.25 -29.92 15.47
CA GLY A 73 2.70 -30.08 15.43
C GLY A 73 3.37 -29.67 14.13
N HIS A 74 2.67 -28.94 13.24
CA HIS A 74 3.27 -28.46 11.98
C HIS A 74 4.26 -27.29 12.19
N LEU A 75 4.17 -26.57 13.31
CA LEU A 75 4.95 -25.35 13.58
C LEU A 75 5.98 -25.52 14.72
N GLY A 76 6.41 -26.75 15.00
CA GLY A 76 7.36 -27.08 16.08
C GLY A 76 6.83 -28.16 17.05
N PRO A 77 7.40 -28.29 18.27
CA PRO A 77 6.95 -29.30 19.23
C PRO A 77 5.47 -29.08 19.57
N SER A 78 4.63 -30.02 19.17
CA SER A 78 3.21 -30.01 19.45
C SER A 78 2.97 -30.07 20.96
N PRO A 79 2.02 -29.29 21.52
CA PRO A 79 1.50 -29.60 22.84
C PRO A 79 0.96 -31.05 22.86
N ALA A 80 1.10 -31.70 24.02
CA ALA A 80 0.79 -33.13 24.18
C ALA A 80 -0.69 -33.49 24.00
N SER A 81 -1.58 -32.50 24.04
CA SER A 81 -3.02 -32.68 23.91
C SER A 81 -3.67 -31.44 23.26
N PRO A 82 -4.77 -31.61 22.50
CA PRO A 82 -5.58 -30.49 22.04
C PRO A 82 -6.10 -29.68 23.25
N PRO A 83 -6.41 -28.40 23.06
CA PRO A 83 -6.94 -27.57 24.14
C PRO A 83 -8.31 -28.11 24.59
N PRO A 84 -8.66 -27.96 25.89
CA PRO A 84 -9.91 -28.48 26.43
C PRO A 84 -11.12 -27.80 25.75
N PRO A 85 -12.27 -28.48 25.59
CA PRO A 85 -13.45 -27.91 24.93
C PRO A 85 -13.92 -26.59 25.55
N GLU A 86 -13.77 -26.42 26.86
CA GLU A 86 -14.12 -25.19 27.58
C GLU A 86 -13.30 -23.98 27.11
N ALA A 87 -12.11 -24.20 26.56
CA ALA A 87 -11.29 -23.16 25.98
C ALA A 87 -11.82 -22.67 24.61
N GLU A 88 -12.66 -23.43 23.92
CA GLU A 88 -13.31 -22.96 22.68
C GLU A 88 -14.26 -21.81 22.99
N ASP A 89 -15.20 -22.01 23.93
CA ASP A 89 -16.17 -21.00 24.31
C ASP A 89 -15.51 -19.77 24.96
N ALA A 90 -14.45 -19.98 25.74
CA ALA A 90 -13.67 -18.88 26.31
C ALA A 90 -12.98 -18.05 25.23
N LEU A 91 -12.34 -18.70 24.25
CA LEU A 91 -11.65 -18.00 23.16
C LEU A 91 -12.66 -17.28 22.27
N LEU A 92 -13.79 -17.91 21.94
CA LEU A 92 -14.86 -17.29 21.18
C LEU A 92 -15.36 -16.01 21.87
N GLU A 93 -15.65 -16.07 23.17
CA GLU A 93 -16.11 -14.92 23.93
C GLU A 93 -15.06 -13.79 23.97
N ILE A 94 -13.78 -14.14 24.14
CA ILE A 94 -12.66 -13.19 24.06
C ILE A 94 -12.62 -12.52 22.67
N LEU A 95 -12.70 -13.29 21.58
CA LEU A 95 -12.65 -12.76 20.22
C LEU A 95 -13.84 -11.84 19.90
N LEU A 96 -15.05 -12.20 20.34
CA LEU A 96 -16.24 -11.36 20.19
C LEU A 96 -16.12 -10.03 20.94
N LYS A 97 -15.41 -10.01 22.08
CA LYS A 97 -15.16 -8.81 22.87
C LYS A 97 -14.01 -7.95 22.34
N CYS A 98 -13.24 -8.40 21.35
CA CYS A 98 -12.08 -7.66 20.85
C CYS A 98 -12.42 -6.31 20.19
N GLU A 99 -13.64 -6.10 19.70
CA GLU A 99 -14.02 -4.85 19.02
C GLU A 99 -14.14 -3.66 19.99
N SER A 100 -14.66 -3.89 21.20
CA SER A 100 -14.95 -2.84 22.19
C SER A 100 -14.31 -3.07 23.56
N GLY A 101 -13.72 -4.26 23.77
CA GLY A 101 -13.10 -4.65 25.03
C GLY A 101 -11.68 -4.12 25.20
N ASN A 102 -11.20 -4.18 26.43
CA ASN A 102 -9.81 -3.92 26.81
C ASN A 102 -9.23 -5.15 27.53
N MET A 103 -7.96 -5.09 27.93
CA MET A 103 -7.29 -6.22 28.57
C MET A 103 -8.00 -6.70 29.84
N ASN A 104 -8.56 -5.78 30.65
CA ASN A 104 -9.28 -6.15 31.88
C ASN A 104 -10.53 -6.98 31.60
N ILE A 105 -11.28 -6.62 30.55
CA ILE A 105 -12.46 -7.37 30.12
C ILE A 105 -12.05 -8.77 29.65
N LEU A 106 -11.00 -8.89 28.86
CA LEU A 106 -10.53 -10.20 28.39
C LEU A 106 -10.04 -11.07 29.56
N GLN A 107 -9.30 -10.49 30.49
CA GLN A 107 -8.81 -11.17 31.70
C GLN A 107 -9.96 -11.69 32.56
N SER A 108 -11.03 -10.91 32.70
CA SER A 108 -12.22 -11.35 33.43
C SER A 108 -12.87 -12.59 32.78
N VAL A 109 -12.88 -12.68 31.45
CA VAL A 109 -13.41 -13.86 30.75
C VAL A 109 -12.50 -15.06 30.98
N ASP A 110 -11.19 -14.91 30.76
CA ASP A 110 -10.21 -15.99 30.95
C ASP A 110 -10.23 -16.53 32.40
N GLN A 111 -10.31 -15.64 33.39
CA GLN A 111 -10.40 -16.00 34.81
C GLN A 111 -11.72 -16.68 35.17
N SER A 112 -12.86 -16.13 34.73
CA SER A 112 -14.17 -16.70 35.07
C SER A 112 -14.42 -18.09 34.48
N ARG A 113 -13.71 -18.41 33.39
CA ARG A 113 -13.75 -19.73 32.74
C ARG A 113 -12.61 -20.66 33.16
N GLY A 114 -11.68 -20.19 34.01
CA GLY A 114 -10.54 -20.98 34.47
C GLY A 114 -9.56 -21.36 33.37
N THR A 115 -9.47 -20.54 32.31
CA THR A 115 -8.60 -20.78 31.16
C THR A 115 -7.30 -19.98 31.25
N SER A 116 -6.37 -20.26 30.34
CA SER A 116 -5.09 -19.54 30.21
C SER A 116 -4.87 -19.03 28.79
N ILE A 117 -5.95 -18.73 28.07
CA ILE A 117 -5.94 -18.37 26.64
C ILE A 117 -5.08 -17.13 26.42
N LEU A 118 -5.19 -16.14 27.30
CA LEU A 118 -4.42 -14.92 27.20
C LEU A 118 -2.93 -15.14 27.46
N TYR A 119 -2.56 -16.26 28.07
CA TYR A 119 -1.18 -16.62 28.33
C TYR A 119 -0.58 -17.52 27.26
N THR A 120 -1.39 -18.10 26.38
CA THR A 120 -0.94 -18.94 25.27
C THR A 120 -0.57 -18.07 24.06
N PRO A 121 0.71 -18.04 23.63
CA PRO A 121 1.18 -17.14 22.58
C PRO A 121 0.43 -17.25 21.24
N ILE A 122 0.06 -18.47 20.82
CA ILE A 122 -0.65 -18.69 19.55
C ILE A 122 -2.04 -18.04 19.55
N PHE A 123 -2.73 -18.05 20.69
CA PHE A 123 -4.03 -17.38 20.81
C PHE A 123 -3.88 -15.86 20.89
N ARG A 124 -2.80 -15.33 21.51
CA ARG A 124 -2.54 -13.88 21.52
C ARG A 124 -2.40 -13.34 20.09
N GLN A 125 -1.74 -14.07 19.20
CA GLN A 125 -1.62 -13.71 17.79
C GLN A 125 -2.99 -13.55 17.12
N LEU A 126 -3.88 -14.52 17.33
CA LEU A 126 -5.26 -14.47 16.82
C LEU A 126 -6.06 -13.32 17.44
N ILE A 127 -5.89 -13.06 18.74
CA ILE A 127 -6.57 -11.96 19.43
C ILE A 127 -6.10 -10.60 18.90
N ILE A 128 -4.79 -10.42 18.66
CA ILE A 128 -4.24 -9.20 18.04
C ILE A 128 -4.81 -9.02 16.64
N ALA A 129 -4.82 -10.07 15.81
CA ALA A 129 -5.39 -10.02 14.46
C ALA A 129 -6.89 -9.66 14.48
N MET A 130 -7.65 -10.25 15.40
CA MET A 130 -9.06 -9.94 15.61
C MET A 130 -9.27 -8.49 16.03
N ALA A 131 -8.58 -8.03 17.08
CA ALA A 131 -8.65 -6.64 17.54
C ALA A 131 -8.35 -5.64 16.40
N LEU A 132 -7.29 -5.88 15.62
CA LEU A 132 -6.94 -5.04 14.48
C LEU A 132 -8.00 -5.08 13.38
N SER A 133 -8.52 -6.25 13.02
CA SER A 133 -9.59 -6.39 12.00
C SER A 133 -10.89 -5.69 12.38
N ARG A 134 -11.12 -5.47 13.67
CA ARG A 134 -12.27 -4.73 14.20
C ARG A 134 -11.94 -3.27 14.56
N GLY A 135 -10.73 -2.81 14.24
CA GLY A 135 -10.30 -1.43 14.49
C GLY A 135 -9.94 -1.09 15.93
N ASN A 136 -9.88 -2.08 16.84
CA ASN A 136 -9.45 -1.85 18.23
C ASN A 136 -7.92 -1.82 18.33
N ARG A 137 -7.36 -0.67 17.95
CA ARG A 137 -5.92 -0.43 17.92
C ARG A 137 -5.30 -0.32 19.31
N GLU A 138 -6.06 0.14 20.29
CA GLU A 138 -5.59 0.31 21.67
C GLU A 138 -5.31 -1.05 22.31
N LEU A 139 -6.26 -1.98 22.24
CA LEU A 139 -6.07 -3.35 22.71
C LEU A 139 -4.93 -4.04 21.96
N ALA A 140 -4.91 -3.93 20.63
CA ALA A 140 -3.86 -4.54 19.83
C ALA A 140 -2.47 -4.02 20.21
N LYS A 141 -2.30 -2.70 20.31
CA LYS A 141 -1.03 -2.06 20.69
C LYS A 141 -0.60 -2.48 22.09
N TYR A 142 -1.52 -2.45 23.06
CA TYR A 142 -1.23 -2.94 24.42
C TYR A 142 -0.71 -4.38 24.38
N MET A 143 -1.37 -5.27 23.63
CA MET A 143 -0.94 -6.66 23.55
C MET A 143 0.42 -6.84 22.85
N ILE A 144 0.68 -6.09 21.78
CA ILE A 144 1.95 -6.09 21.05
C ILE A 144 3.10 -5.64 21.94
N ASP A 145 2.87 -4.63 22.79
CA ASP A 145 3.89 -4.06 23.66
C ASP A 145 4.16 -4.91 24.90
N GLN A 146 3.12 -5.55 25.46
CA GLN A 146 3.24 -6.29 26.73
C GLN A 146 3.58 -7.77 26.57
N TYR A 147 3.24 -8.38 25.45
CA TYR A 147 3.35 -9.81 25.26
C TYR A 147 4.29 -10.15 24.09
N PRO A 148 5.35 -10.95 24.33
CA PRO A 148 6.23 -11.36 23.25
C PRO A 148 5.52 -12.35 22.31
N PRO A 149 5.93 -12.41 21.04
CA PRO A 149 5.42 -13.37 20.07
C PRO A 149 5.78 -14.82 20.45
N GLY A 150 4.94 -15.76 20.03
CA GLY A 150 5.20 -17.20 20.16
C GLY A 150 5.62 -17.87 18.84
N PRO A 151 5.81 -19.21 18.83
CA PRO A 151 6.05 -19.96 17.60
C PRO A 151 4.92 -19.72 16.57
N GLY A 152 5.27 -19.56 15.29
CA GLY A 152 4.29 -19.35 14.21
C GLY A 152 3.77 -17.91 14.05
N HIS A 153 4.28 -16.94 14.81
CA HIS A 153 3.83 -15.55 14.76
C HIS A 153 4.14 -14.83 13.43
N GLU A 154 5.30 -15.12 12.83
CA GLU A 154 5.75 -14.47 11.58
C GLU A 154 4.80 -14.78 10.41
N LEU A 155 4.08 -15.91 10.45
CA LEU A 155 3.21 -16.36 9.37
C LEU A 155 2.08 -15.40 9.05
N LEU A 156 1.52 -14.75 10.08
CA LEU A 156 0.31 -13.95 9.94
C LEU A 156 0.60 -12.50 9.57
N PHE A 157 1.66 -11.94 10.17
CA PHE A 157 1.99 -10.53 10.05
C PHE A 157 3.22 -10.29 9.15
N SER A 158 3.92 -11.34 8.73
CA SER A 158 5.16 -11.25 7.94
C SER A 158 5.40 -12.44 7.01
N PRO A 159 4.50 -12.65 6.05
CA PRO A 159 4.63 -13.71 5.07
C PRO A 159 5.97 -13.64 4.31
N GLU A 160 6.49 -14.80 3.89
CA GLU A 160 7.88 -15.01 3.43
C GLU A 160 8.39 -14.03 2.35
N LYS A 161 9.74 -13.97 2.28
CA LYS A 161 10.58 -13.02 1.54
C LYS A 161 10.31 -12.94 0.02
N ASP A 162 9.72 -13.98 -0.57
CA ASP A 162 9.48 -14.13 -2.02
C ASP A 162 7.99 -14.38 -2.38
N GLY A 163 7.06 -14.19 -1.44
CA GLY A 163 5.61 -14.27 -1.69
C GLY A 163 5.12 -13.15 -2.62
N PRO A 164 4.02 -13.34 -3.37
CA PRO A 164 3.69 -12.56 -4.56
C PRO A 164 3.65 -11.04 -4.30
N ALA A 165 3.95 -10.28 -5.36
CA ALA A 165 3.91 -8.81 -5.45
C ALA A 165 2.55 -8.15 -5.08
N THR A 166 1.60 -8.91 -4.53
CA THR A 166 0.18 -8.60 -4.38
C THR A 166 -0.24 -8.24 -2.94
N ASN A 167 0.71 -8.16 -2.02
CA ASN A 167 0.46 -7.96 -0.59
C ASN A 167 0.11 -6.51 -0.21
N THR A 168 -0.23 -5.67 -1.18
CA THR A 168 -0.51 -4.25 -0.98
C THR A 168 -1.75 -3.86 -1.75
N ARG A 169 -2.69 -3.16 -1.10
CA ARG A 169 -3.86 -2.58 -1.75
C ARG A 169 -3.80 -1.05 -1.65
N LEU A 170 -4.25 -0.38 -2.71
CA LEU A 170 -4.48 1.06 -2.66
C LEU A 170 -5.82 1.31 -1.95
N THR A 171 -5.75 1.77 -0.71
CA THR A 171 -6.91 1.92 0.19
C THR A 171 -7.17 3.40 0.47
N LYS A 172 -8.45 3.78 0.60
CA LYS A 172 -8.86 5.15 0.95
C LYS A 172 -8.93 5.31 2.47
N PHE A 173 -8.27 6.35 2.99
CA PHE A 173 -8.23 6.76 4.40
C PHE A 173 -8.63 8.23 4.48
N GLY A 174 -9.87 8.51 4.87
CA GLY A 174 -10.46 9.85 4.74
C GLY A 174 -10.42 10.32 3.29
N GLU A 175 -9.83 11.48 3.02
CA GLU A 175 -9.69 12.04 1.66
C GLU A 175 -8.44 11.56 0.91
N ARG A 176 -7.57 10.75 1.55
CA ARG A 176 -6.31 10.30 0.96
C ARG A 176 -6.39 8.83 0.53
N LYS A 177 -5.58 8.46 -0.45
CA LYS A 177 -5.32 7.06 -0.79
C LYS A 177 -3.88 6.72 -0.41
N ALA A 178 -3.67 5.54 0.14
CA ALA A 178 -2.36 5.03 0.52
C ALA A 178 -2.28 3.54 0.20
N LEU A 179 -1.07 3.08 -0.10
CA LEU A 179 -0.78 1.67 -0.15
C LEU A 179 -0.80 1.11 1.28
N SER A 180 -1.46 -0.02 1.46
CA SER A 180 -1.74 -0.59 2.78
C SER A 180 -1.91 -2.10 2.74
N HIS A 181 -1.62 -2.73 3.87
CA HIS A 181 -2.16 -4.05 4.18
C HIS A 181 -3.72 -3.97 4.27
N PRO A 182 -4.48 -4.95 3.73
CA PRO A 182 -5.95 -4.96 3.76
C PRO A 182 -6.55 -4.92 5.18
N LEU A 183 -5.81 -5.41 6.17
CA LEU A 183 -6.18 -5.34 7.60
C LEU A 183 -6.65 -3.95 8.06
N PHE A 184 -6.07 -2.89 7.50
CA PHE A 184 -6.39 -1.52 7.88
C PHE A 184 -7.49 -0.89 7.04
N GLU A 185 -8.11 -1.64 6.11
CA GLU A 185 -9.23 -1.14 5.32
C GLU A 185 -10.39 -0.66 6.21
N GLY A 186 -10.90 0.55 5.92
CA GLY A 186 -11.94 1.19 6.72
C GLY A 186 -11.48 1.83 8.03
N GLN A 187 -10.18 1.79 8.35
CA GLN A 187 -9.64 2.42 9.56
C GLN A 187 -9.15 3.86 9.32
N VAL A 188 -8.64 4.51 10.37
CA VAL A 188 -8.21 5.91 10.35
C VAL A 188 -6.95 6.16 9.50
N ASP A 189 -6.06 5.19 9.39
CA ASP A 189 -4.84 5.23 8.58
C ASP A 189 -4.37 3.81 8.20
N ASN A 190 -3.26 3.70 7.48
CA ASN A 190 -2.71 2.42 7.00
C ASN A 190 -1.87 1.64 8.03
N GLY A 191 -1.89 2.04 9.31
CA GLY A 191 -1.34 1.27 10.42
C GLY A 191 0.18 1.34 10.57
N CYS A 192 0.88 2.32 9.97
CA CYS A 192 2.35 2.40 10.04
C CYS A 192 2.90 2.41 11.47
N GLU A 193 2.19 3.04 12.42
CA GLU A 193 2.58 3.02 13.83
C GLU A 193 2.50 1.61 14.44
N ILE A 194 1.44 0.86 14.10
CA ILE A 194 1.22 -0.51 14.56
C ILE A 194 2.26 -1.44 13.95
N TRP A 195 2.53 -1.32 12.65
CA TRP A 195 3.60 -2.08 12.00
C TRP A 195 4.96 -1.79 12.63
N SER A 196 5.23 -0.54 12.98
CA SER A 196 6.47 -0.18 13.67
C SER A 196 6.56 -0.81 15.06
N ALA A 197 5.45 -0.83 15.82
CA ALA A 197 5.39 -1.51 17.11
C ALA A 197 5.59 -3.03 16.96
N MET A 198 4.93 -3.65 15.97
CA MET A 198 5.08 -5.07 15.67
C MET A 198 6.53 -5.43 15.33
N ILE A 199 7.21 -4.64 14.50
CA ILE A 199 8.61 -4.90 14.16
C ILE A 199 9.51 -4.81 15.39
N ARG A 200 9.36 -3.77 16.21
CA ARG A 200 10.17 -3.59 17.42
C ARG A 200 9.97 -4.69 18.47
N SER A 201 8.73 -5.15 18.62
CA SER A 201 8.38 -6.23 19.55
C SER A 201 8.58 -7.63 18.96
N GLY A 202 9.06 -7.73 17.72
CA GLY A 202 9.31 -8.99 17.02
C GLY A 202 8.07 -9.68 16.46
N TRP A 203 6.87 -9.08 16.53
CA TRP A 203 5.64 -9.65 15.97
C TRP A 203 5.61 -9.66 14.43
N ALA A 204 6.41 -8.81 13.78
CA ALA A 204 6.53 -8.74 12.33
C ALA A 204 8.00 -8.58 11.93
N ALA A 205 8.41 -9.25 10.86
CA ALA A 205 9.68 -9.02 10.21
C ALA A 205 9.61 -7.76 9.32
N PRO A 206 10.68 -6.96 9.27
CA PRO A 206 10.80 -5.84 8.34
C PRO A 206 10.89 -6.37 6.90
N ARG A 207 10.06 -5.85 5.99
CA ARG A 207 9.97 -6.32 4.60
C ARG A 207 9.89 -5.17 3.60
N LYS A 208 10.40 -5.39 2.39
CA LYS A 208 10.47 -4.39 1.32
C LYS A 208 9.12 -3.79 0.94
N TYR A 209 8.06 -4.60 0.89
CA TYR A 209 6.71 -4.12 0.56
C TYR A 209 6.18 -3.08 1.58
N MET A 210 6.67 -3.08 2.82
CA MET A 210 6.28 -2.11 3.86
C MET A 210 6.80 -0.71 3.55
N LEU A 211 7.85 -0.57 2.73
CA LEU A 211 8.37 0.73 2.29
C LEU A 211 7.30 1.53 1.56
N ALA A 212 6.53 0.88 0.69
CA ALA A 212 5.45 1.52 -0.06
C ALA A 212 4.30 1.96 0.86
N TRP A 213 4.00 1.18 1.91
CA TRP A 213 3.01 1.58 2.92
C TRP A 213 3.47 2.83 3.68
N ALA A 214 4.72 2.83 4.12
CA ALA A 214 5.31 3.93 4.87
C ALA A 214 5.39 5.22 4.02
N ALA A 215 5.88 5.12 2.79
CA ALA A 215 6.06 6.24 1.86
C ALA A 215 4.73 6.89 1.41
N THR A 216 3.62 6.16 1.48
CA THR A 216 2.30 6.66 1.10
C THR A 216 1.38 6.94 2.29
N SER A 217 1.90 6.85 3.53
CA SER A 217 1.07 6.90 4.73
C SER A 217 0.26 8.21 4.85
N PRO A 218 -1.02 8.14 5.26
CA PRO A 218 -1.80 9.31 5.67
C PRO A 218 -1.22 10.00 6.91
N SER A 219 -0.48 9.29 7.76
CA SER A 219 0.23 9.85 8.91
C SER A 219 1.70 10.05 8.56
N VAL A 220 2.10 11.29 8.29
CA VAL A 220 3.48 11.63 7.91
C VAL A 220 4.50 11.15 8.94
N GLY A 221 4.24 11.40 10.22
CA GLY A 221 5.13 10.99 11.31
C GLY A 221 5.29 9.48 11.37
N ALA A 222 4.18 8.73 11.36
CA ALA A 222 4.22 7.27 11.41
C ALA A 222 4.89 6.66 10.17
N GLY A 223 4.68 7.25 8.98
CA GLY A 223 5.35 6.82 7.75
C GLY A 223 6.87 7.01 7.81
N ILE A 224 7.35 8.18 8.27
CA ILE A 224 8.79 8.44 8.42
C ILE A 224 9.40 7.47 9.44
N GLU A 225 8.75 7.25 10.59
CA GLU A 225 9.25 6.34 11.61
C GLU A 225 9.34 4.90 11.11
N LEU A 226 8.37 4.44 10.33
CA LEU A 226 8.44 3.11 9.72
C LEU A 226 9.55 3.03 8.66
N LEU A 227 9.79 4.07 7.85
CA LEU A 227 10.89 4.10 6.89
C LEU A 227 12.26 4.02 7.58
N LYS A 228 12.47 4.78 8.67
CA LYS A 228 13.70 4.71 9.47
C LYS A 228 13.92 3.33 10.04
N LEU A 229 12.87 2.75 10.66
CA LEU A 229 12.93 1.41 11.24
C LEU A 229 13.27 0.36 10.18
N LEU A 230 12.67 0.44 8.99
CA LEU A 230 13.01 -0.46 7.88
C LEU A 230 14.49 -0.31 7.45
N ALA A 231 15.00 0.93 7.39
CA ALA A 231 16.40 1.18 7.07
C ALA A 231 17.37 0.65 8.14
N GLU A 232 17.03 0.73 9.44
CA GLU A 232 17.79 0.14 10.55
C GLU A 232 17.92 -1.39 10.41
N HIS A 233 16.99 -2.02 9.71
CA HIS A 233 16.99 -3.45 9.39
C HIS A 233 17.48 -3.76 7.97
N ASP A 234 18.29 -2.89 7.38
CA ASP A 234 18.89 -3.03 6.04
C ASP A 234 17.87 -3.17 4.88
N VAL A 235 16.62 -2.74 5.09
CA VAL A 235 15.60 -2.68 4.03
C VAL A 235 15.73 -1.35 3.29
N LYS A 236 16.48 -1.38 2.20
CA LYS A 236 16.79 -0.20 1.38
C LYS A 236 15.59 0.27 0.55
N LEU A 237 15.48 1.59 0.39
CA LEU A 237 14.52 2.21 -0.54
C LEU A 237 14.76 1.71 -1.97
N GLU A 238 13.67 1.38 -2.67
CA GLU A 238 13.70 0.95 -4.06
C GLU A 238 13.02 1.99 -4.96
N ARG A 239 13.35 1.97 -6.24
CA ARG A 239 12.74 2.81 -7.29
C ARG A 239 11.20 2.80 -7.25
N SER A 240 10.59 1.63 -7.02
CA SER A 240 9.14 1.44 -6.91
C SER A 240 8.49 2.22 -5.77
N VAL A 241 9.25 2.48 -4.70
CA VAL A 241 8.80 3.24 -3.52
C VAL A 241 8.75 4.73 -3.84
N VAL A 242 9.74 5.23 -4.59
CA VAL A 242 9.75 6.61 -5.08
C VAL A 242 8.52 6.87 -5.97
N TRP A 243 8.22 5.93 -6.87
CA TRP A 243 6.99 5.96 -7.69
C TRP A 243 5.73 6.06 -6.84
N SER A 244 5.64 5.22 -5.81
CA SER A 244 4.50 5.21 -4.90
C SER A 244 4.37 6.52 -4.12
N ALA A 245 5.48 7.08 -3.63
CA ALA A 245 5.52 8.35 -2.91
C ALA A 245 5.08 9.53 -3.81
N ILE A 246 5.47 9.52 -5.09
CA ILE A 246 5.06 10.57 -6.02
C ILE A 246 3.59 10.43 -6.39
N ALA A 247 3.11 9.21 -6.62
CA ALA A 247 1.72 8.96 -7.00
C ALA A 247 0.74 9.25 -5.85
N TYR A 248 1.05 8.83 -4.63
CA TYR A 248 0.10 8.79 -3.51
C TYR A 248 0.63 9.45 -2.22
N GLY A 249 1.94 9.63 -2.09
CA GLY A 249 2.56 10.21 -0.91
C GLY A 249 2.25 11.69 -0.69
N GLN A 250 2.42 12.09 0.57
CA GLN A 250 2.34 13.49 0.99
C GLN A 250 3.68 14.18 0.75
N LEU A 251 3.66 15.49 0.51
CA LEU A 251 4.88 16.26 0.20
C LEU A 251 6.01 16.05 1.22
N PRO A 252 5.78 16.05 2.55
CA PRO A 252 6.86 15.81 3.50
C PRO A 252 7.44 14.39 3.44
N LEU A 253 6.59 13.37 3.20
CA LEU A 253 7.03 11.99 3.01
C LEU A 253 7.81 11.83 1.70
N LEU A 254 7.35 12.49 0.63
CA LEU A 254 8.05 12.52 -0.64
C LEU A 254 9.43 13.19 -0.49
N ASP A 255 9.53 14.31 0.22
CA ASP A 255 10.81 15.00 0.46
C ASP A 255 11.79 14.08 1.19
N TYR A 256 11.28 13.40 2.24
CA TYR A 256 12.07 12.43 2.98
C TYR A 256 12.54 11.27 2.09
N VAL A 257 11.64 10.65 1.31
CA VAL A 257 11.98 9.53 0.41
C VAL A 257 13.02 9.96 -0.63
N LEU A 258 12.84 11.11 -1.29
CA LEU A 258 13.79 11.62 -2.27
C LEU A 258 15.16 11.94 -1.65
N ALA A 259 15.17 12.50 -0.43
CA ALA A 259 16.41 12.82 0.29
C ALA A 259 17.19 11.58 0.74
N GLN A 260 16.52 10.46 1.00
CA GLN A 260 17.17 9.23 1.49
C GLN A 260 17.46 8.21 0.38
N TYR A 261 16.81 8.33 -0.78
CA TYR A 261 16.97 7.37 -1.85
C TYR A 261 18.31 7.54 -2.57
N VAL A 262 19.10 6.46 -2.61
CA VAL A 262 20.37 6.40 -3.33
C VAL A 262 20.21 5.41 -4.48
N PRO A 263 20.50 5.79 -5.74
CA PRO A 263 20.50 4.87 -6.87
C PRO A 263 21.48 3.71 -6.66
N ASP A 264 21.14 2.53 -7.16
CA ASP A 264 22.09 1.41 -7.24
C ASP A 264 23.29 1.70 -8.18
N ASN A 265 23.17 2.68 -9.09
CA ASN A 265 24.25 3.07 -10.02
C ASN A 265 25.26 4.08 -9.44
N GLY A 266 25.07 4.56 -8.20
CA GLY A 266 26.08 5.28 -7.43
C GLY A 266 26.43 6.71 -7.87
N ASP A 267 25.70 7.33 -8.81
CA ASP A 267 25.97 8.71 -9.23
C ASP A 267 25.10 9.73 -8.45
N PRO A 268 25.68 10.56 -7.56
CA PRO A 268 24.92 11.44 -6.66
C PRO A 268 24.39 12.74 -7.30
N LEU A 269 24.69 13.02 -8.57
CA LEU A 269 24.47 14.35 -9.18
C LEU A 269 23.34 14.43 -10.22
N THR A 270 22.72 13.30 -10.55
CA THR A 270 21.52 13.24 -11.39
C THR A 270 20.49 12.41 -10.67
N CYS A 271 19.23 12.85 -10.68
CA CYS A 271 18.15 12.07 -10.08
C CYS A 271 18.24 10.60 -10.57
N PRO A 272 18.28 9.58 -9.69
CA PRO A 272 18.32 8.14 -10.03
C PRO A 272 17.23 7.65 -10.99
N ILE A 273 16.20 8.46 -11.15
CA ILE A 273 15.02 8.19 -11.92
C ILE A 273 15.42 8.42 -13.38
N ASP A 274 15.31 7.40 -14.21
CA ASP A 274 15.46 7.53 -15.66
C ASP A 274 14.70 8.77 -16.15
N GLU A 275 15.29 9.58 -17.05
CA GLU A 275 14.72 10.85 -17.49
C GLU A 275 13.26 10.70 -17.97
N ALA A 276 12.91 9.54 -18.54
CA ALA A 276 11.56 9.21 -18.95
C ALA A 276 10.55 9.11 -17.79
N GLU A 277 10.97 8.60 -16.66
CA GLU A 277 10.14 8.50 -15.46
C GLU A 277 10.05 9.84 -14.72
N ALA A 278 11.17 10.58 -14.68
CA ALA A 278 11.23 11.92 -14.10
C ALA A 278 10.19 12.84 -14.75
N HIS A 279 10.00 12.67 -16.06
CA HIS A 279 8.96 13.34 -16.81
C HIS A 279 7.53 12.89 -16.46
N GLU A 280 7.27 11.59 -16.35
CA GLU A 280 5.92 11.15 -15.97
C GLU A 280 5.55 11.61 -14.56
N PHE A 281 6.54 11.76 -13.68
CA PHE A 281 6.37 12.39 -12.37
C PHE A 281 6.00 13.87 -12.45
N LEU A 282 6.70 14.65 -13.29
CA LEU A 282 6.33 16.04 -13.54
C LEU A 282 4.90 16.12 -14.11
N LYS A 283 4.53 15.25 -15.05
CA LYS A 283 3.17 15.20 -15.60
C LYS A 283 2.14 14.83 -14.54
N SER A 284 2.43 13.86 -13.68
CA SER A 284 1.56 13.50 -12.54
C SER A 284 1.35 14.68 -11.59
N ALA A 285 2.43 15.38 -11.23
CA ALA A 285 2.37 16.55 -10.36
C ALA A 285 1.56 17.69 -10.98
N VAL A 286 1.75 17.96 -12.28
CA VAL A 286 0.99 18.97 -13.04
C VAL A 286 -0.51 18.66 -13.09
N ARG A 287 -0.91 17.38 -13.12
CA ARG A 287 -2.34 16.99 -13.09
C ARG A 287 -3.01 17.30 -11.76
N ARG A 288 -2.25 17.50 -10.68
CA ARG A 288 -2.81 17.75 -9.34
C ARG A 288 -3.33 19.18 -9.22
N LYS A 289 -4.61 19.30 -8.85
CA LYS A 289 -5.25 20.61 -8.56
C LYS A 289 -4.77 21.25 -7.25
N ARG A 290 -4.29 20.45 -6.29
CA ARG A 290 -3.77 20.92 -4.99
C ARG A 290 -2.43 20.26 -4.72
N GLY A 291 -1.44 21.02 -4.25
CA GLY A 291 -0.12 20.49 -3.92
C GLY A 291 0.74 20.10 -5.13
N GLY A 292 0.28 20.39 -6.36
CA GLY A 292 0.97 19.99 -7.59
C GLY A 292 2.21 20.84 -7.84
N ILE A 293 2.12 22.15 -7.63
CA ILE A 293 3.26 23.08 -7.78
C ILE A 293 4.35 22.75 -6.77
N GLU A 294 3.96 22.55 -5.51
CA GLU A 294 4.87 22.20 -4.43
C GLU A 294 5.53 20.84 -4.69
N GLN A 295 4.81 19.90 -5.29
CA GLN A 295 5.40 18.63 -5.74
C GLN A 295 6.41 18.85 -6.86
N ILE A 296 6.12 19.69 -7.86
CA ILE A 296 7.08 20.02 -8.93
C ILE A 296 8.32 20.68 -8.34
N GLU A 297 8.17 21.65 -7.45
CA GLU A 297 9.29 22.34 -6.78
C GLU A 297 10.18 21.36 -6.00
N LEU A 298 9.55 20.38 -5.35
CA LEU A 298 10.26 19.33 -4.65
C LEU A 298 11.05 18.42 -5.60
N LEU A 299 10.46 18.02 -6.72
CA LEU A 299 11.14 17.23 -7.75
C LEU A 299 12.32 18.01 -8.35
N LEU A 300 12.15 19.31 -8.64
CA LEU A 300 13.22 20.19 -9.11
C LEU A 300 14.38 20.29 -8.10
N LYS A 301 14.05 20.45 -6.80
CA LYS A 301 15.03 20.50 -5.70
C LYS A 301 15.90 19.25 -5.66
N HIS A 302 15.33 18.08 -5.97
CA HIS A 302 16.00 16.79 -5.99
C HIS A 302 16.56 16.39 -7.37
N GLY A 303 16.73 17.36 -8.29
CA GLY A 303 17.47 17.16 -9.53
C GLY A 303 16.65 16.73 -10.76
N ILE A 304 15.32 16.61 -10.65
CA ILE A 304 14.43 16.41 -11.81
C ILE A 304 14.20 17.78 -12.44
N ASN A 305 15.12 18.24 -13.30
CA ASN A 305 15.24 19.66 -13.63
C ASN A 305 14.86 20.07 -15.07
N ASP A 306 14.57 19.12 -15.97
CA ASP A 306 14.12 19.46 -17.33
C ASP A 306 12.59 19.63 -17.40
N ILE A 307 12.16 20.88 -17.21
CA ILE A 307 10.76 21.32 -17.31
C ILE A 307 10.16 21.16 -18.72
N ASN A 308 11.01 21.00 -19.74
CA ASN A 308 10.64 20.89 -21.15
C ASN A 308 10.85 19.48 -21.72
N TRP A 309 11.22 18.52 -20.88
CA TRP A 309 11.54 17.17 -21.34
C TRP A 309 10.35 16.54 -22.06
N VAL A 310 10.64 15.81 -23.15
CA VAL A 310 9.69 14.93 -23.83
C VAL A 310 10.41 13.67 -24.34
N PRO A 311 9.71 12.51 -24.42
CA PRO A 311 10.32 11.27 -24.90
C PRO A 311 10.85 11.40 -26.33
N ASN A 312 11.97 10.71 -26.65
CA ASN A 312 12.53 10.61 -28.01
C ASN A 312 12.84 11.97 -28.69
N PHE A 313 13.13 13.01 -27.90
CA PHE A 313 13.49 14.34 -28.42
C PHE A 313 14.99 14.47 -28.64
N ASP A 314 15.44 14.42 -29.89
CA ASP A 314 16.78 14.88 -30.21
C ASP A 314 16.79 16.40 -30.36
N ARG A 315 17.40 17.10 -29.40
CA ARG A 315 17.57 18.57 -29.40
C ARG A 315 18.35 19.09 -30.62
N ARG A 316 19.06 18.22 -31.33
CA ARG A 316 19.88 18.55 -32.51
C ARG A 316 19.22 18.19 -33.84
N ASP A 317 18.08 17.50 -33.83
CA ASP A 317 17.38 17.13 -35.06
C ASP A 317 16.56 18.32 -35.60
N PRO A 318 16.93 18.89 -36.77
CA PRO A 318 16.18 19.99 -37.38
C PRO A 318 14.73 19.61 -37.74
N LYS A 319 14.41 18.31 -37.88
CA LYS A 319 13.03 17.83 -38.06
C LYS A 319 12.17 17.95 -36.80
N ASN A 320 12.77 18.06 -35.61
CA ASN A 320 12.04 18.32 -34.37
C ASN A 320 11.66 19.81 -34.21
N SER A 321 12.13 20.68 -35.12
CA SER A 321 11.68 22.08 -35.24
C SER A 321 10.52 22.27 -36.23
N ILE A 322 10.29 21.28 -37.10
CA ILE A 322 9.30 21.30 -38.18
C ILE A 322 8.43 20.05 -38.03
N GLY A 323 7.30 20.20 -37.34
CA GLY A 323 6.34 19.12 -37.17
C GLY A 323 5.87 18.59 -38.52
N CYS A 324 6.35 17.39 -38.90
CA CYS A 324 5.72 16.45 -39.82
C CYS A 324 6.64 15.22 -39.90
N ARG A 325 6.28 14.15 -39.18
CA ARG A 325 6.81 12.80 -39.42
C ARG A 325 5.79 12.02 -40.26
N ASP A 326 6.27 11.19 -41.18
CA ASP A 326 5.43 10.37 -42.07
C ASP A 326 4.47 9.47 -41.26
N LEU A 327 3.28 9.21 -41.83
CA LEU A 327 2.19 8.42 -41.22
C LEU A 327 2.63 7.06 -40.65
N VAL A 328 3.70 6.47 -41.20
CA VAL A 328 4.28 5.20 -40.75
C VAL A 328 4.96 5.32 -39.37
N GLU A 329 5.59 6.45 -39.05
CA GLU A 329 6.15 6.68 -37.70
C GLU A 329 5.05 6.97 -36.65
N MET A 330 3.91 7.52 -37.07
CA MET A 330 2.75 7.77 -36.19
C MET A 330 2.14 6.48 -35.65
N GLU A 331 2.12 5.40 -36.45
CA GLU A 331 1.58 4.09 -36.03
C GLU A 331 2.53 3.32 -35.09
N LEU A 332 3.86 3.48 -35.26
CA LEU A 332 4.86 2.79 -34.44
C LEU A 332 5.05 3.40 -33.03
N ASN A 333 4.76 4.70 -32.85
CA ASN A 333 4.95 5.42 -31.57
C ASN A 333 3.64 5.87 -30.88
N ALA A 334 2.48 5.36 -31.33
CA ALA A 334 1.15 5.77 -30.87
C ALA A 334 0.90 5.65 -29.35
N ASN A 335 1.74 4.94 -28.60
CA ASN A 335 1.57 4.69 -27.17
C ASN A 335 2.27 5.69 -26.23
N LEU A 336 3.07 6.64 -26.73
CA LEU A 336 3.72 7.67 -25.90
C LEU A 336 3.64 9.04 -26.57
N PRO A 337 2.59 9.85 -26.31
CA PRO A 337 2.51 11.18 -26.89
C PRO A 337 3.68 12.03 -26.37
N GLN A 338 4.42 12.66 -27.28
CA GLN A 338 5.56 13.54 -26.98
C GLN A 338 5.09 14.85 -26.30
N GLN A 339 4.48 14.77 -25.13
CA GLN A 339 3.82 15.88 -24.45
C GLN A 339 4.67 16.43 -23.31
N THR A 340 5.07 17.70 -23.39
CA THR A 340 5.71 18.40 -22.26
C THR A 340 4.78 18.46 -21.04
N PRO A 341 5.30 18.69 -19.82
CA PRO A 341 4.47 19.02 -18.65
C PRO A 341 3.47 20.15 -18.94
N LEU A 342 3.82 21.11 -19.81
CA LEU A 342 2.94 22.21 -20.20
C LEU A 342 1.76 21.77 -21.08
N HIS A 343 1.92 20.77 -21.95
CA HIS A 343 0.78 20.16 -22.67
C HIS A 343 -0.19 19.48 -21.72
N VAL A 344 0.33 18.80 -20.70
CA VAL A 344 -0.50 18.14 -19.69
C VAL A 344 -1.25 19.16 -18.84
N ALA A 345 -0.59 20.24 -18.42
CA ALA A 345 -1.22 21.35 -17.70
C ALA A 345 -2.36 21.95 -18.53
N ALA A 346 -2.09 22.16 -19.83
CA ALA A 346 -3.06 22.68 -20.78
C ALA A 346 -4.23 21.73 -21.00
N THR A 347 -3.98 20.42 -21.10
CA THR A 347 -5.04 19.40 -21.24
C THR A 347 -5.96 19.38 -20.03
N CYS A 348 -5.38 19.46 -18.82
CA CYS A 348 -6.11 19.40 -17.56
C CYS A 348 -6.82 20.70 -17.17
N GLY A 349 -6.57 21.81 -17.87
CA GLY A 349 -7.09 23.12 -17.48
C GLY A 349 -6.46 23.65 -16.19
N ASN A 350 -5.23 23.23 -15.85
CA ASN A 350 -4.57 23.63 -14.61
C ASN A 350 -3.89 24.99 -14.79
N VAL A 351 -4.66 26.07 -14.63
CA VAL A 351 -4.24 27.47 -14.82
C VAL A 351 -2.99 27.81 -13.98
N ASP A 352 -2.98 27.40 -12.70
CA ASP A 352 -1.87 27.68 -11.79
C ASP A 352 -0.57 27.00 -12.24
N ALA A 353 -0.66 25.72 -12.66
CA ALA A 353 0.48 25.00 -13.20
C ALA A 353 0.98 25.62 -14.52
N VAL A 354 0.09 26.04 -15.41
CA VAL A 354 0.47 26.74 -16.67
C VAL A 354 1.24 28.02 -16.37
N GLU A 355 0.68 28.89 -15.53
CA GLU A 355 1.30 30.16 -15.16
C GLU A 355 2.67 29.94 -14.48
N TRP A 356 2.77 28.95 -13.58
CA TRP A 356 4.02 28.61 -12.91
C TRP A 356 5.07 28.06 -13.88
N LEU A 357 4.69 27.13 -14.76
CA LEU A 357 5.59 26.52 -15.75
C LEU A 357 6.16 27.58 -16.72
N ILE A 358 5.33 28.49 -17.24
CA ILE A 358 5.77 29.58 -18.13
C ILE A 358 6.77 30.48 -17.42
N LYS A 359 6.50 30.89 -16.17
CA LYS A 359 7.42 31.72 -15.37
C LYS A 359 8.78 31.06 -15.12
N ARG A 360 8.82 29.72 -15.12
CA ARG A 360 10.04 28.92 -14.95
C ARG A 360 10.73 28.56 -16.27
N GLY A 361 10.31 29.13 -17.40
CA GLY A 361 10.97 28.96 -18.70
C GLY A 361 10.49 27.75 -19.50
N ALA A 362 9.27 27.27 -19.25
CA ALA A 362 8.67 26.28 -20.12
C ALA A 362 8.46 26.84 -21.55
N LEU A 363 8.74 26.03 -22.56
CA LEU A 363 8.70 26.39 -23.97
C LEU A 363 7.41 25.88 -24.64
N PRO A 364 6.88 26.58 -25.66
CA PRO A 364 5.72 26.15 -26.43
C PRO A 364 6.10 25.07 -27.47
N LEU A 365 6.76 24.00 -27.05
CA LEU A 365 7.18 22.90 -27.93
C LEU A 365 5.95 22.23 -28.56
N ARG A 366 6.09 21.63 -29.73
CA ARG A 366 5.00 20.87 -30.35
C ARG A 366 5.03 19.43 -29.88
N ASP A 367 3.86 18.83 -29.69
CA ASP A 367 3.72 17.40 -29.47
C ASP A 367 3.86 16.59 -30.77
N TYR A 368 3.72 15.26 -30.66
CA TYR A 368 3.82 14.32 -31.79
C TYR A 368 2.76 14.55 -32.89
N LEU A 369 1.66 15.27 -32.60
CA LEU A 369 0.63 15.64 -33.57
C LEU A 369 0.89 17.04 -34.16
N GLY A 370 2.00 17.67 -33.81
CA GLY A 370 2.34 19.04 -34.20
C GLY A 370 1.59 20.11 -33.41
N ASN A 371 0.83 19.75 -32.37
CA ASN A 371 0.07 20.71 -31.57
C ASN A 371 0.98 21.41 -30.56
N THR A 372 0.85 22.72 -30.40
CA THR A 372 1.45 23.43 -29.25
C THR A 372 0.61 23.23 -27.98
N PRO A 373 1.09 23.58 -26.78
CA PRO A 373 0.27 23.53 -25.56
C PRO A 373 -0.98 24.42 -25.68
N TYR A 374 -0.91 25.53 -26.42
CA TYR A 374 -2.07 26.36 -26.72
C TYR A 374 -3.10 25.62 -27.60
N ASP A 375 -2.65 24.93 -28.65
CA ASP A 375 -3.54 24.15 -29.51
C ASP A 375 -4.19 23.00 -28.71
N THR A 376 -3.45 22.37 -27.79
CA THR A 376 -4.01 21.39 -26.85
C THR A 376 -5.08 22.01 -25.95
N ALA A 377 -4.83 23.17 -25.35
CA ALA A 377 -5.84 23.88 -24.55
C ALA A 377 -7.10 24.20 -25.38
N LYS A 378 -6.93 24.62 -26.64
CA LYS A 378 -8.03 24.91 -27.57
C LYS A 378 -8.84 23.66 -27.92
N ILE A 379 -8.17 22.55 -28.24
CA ILE A 379 -8.82 21.26 -28.53
C ILE A 379 -9.62 20.78 -27.31
N MET A 380 -9.04 20.94 -26.12
CA MET A 380 -9.67 20.55 -24.85
C MET A 380 -10.63 21.61 -24.28
N LYS A 381 -10.83 22.73 -24.98
CA LYS A 381 -11.73 23.84 -24.61
C LYS A 381 -11.44 24.46 -23.24
N GLN A 382 -10.16 24.64 -22.92
CA GLN A 382 -9.69 25.19 -21.64
C GLN A 382 -9.50 26.71 -21.73
N GLU A 383 -10.61 27.45 -21.71
CA GLU A 383 -10.64 28.90 -22.00
C GLU A 383 -9.73 29.74 -21.07
N GLU A 384 -9.73 29.45 -19.77
CA GLU A 384 -8.90 30.18 -18.79
C GLU A 384 -7.41 29.97 -19.06
N VAL A 385 -7.02 28.73 -19.41
CA VAL A 385 -5.63 28.43 -19.80
C VAL A 385 -5.26 29.15 -21.10
N MET A 386 -6.16 29.17 -22.09
CA MET A 386 -5.92 29.90 -23.33
C MET A 386 -5.71 31.40 -23.08
N ALA A 387 -6.47 32.00 -22.16
CA ALA A 387 -6.29 33.39 -21.77
C ALA A 387 -4.90 33.64 -21.16
N VAL A 388 -4.40 32.72 -20.31
CA VAL A 388 -3.02 32.79 -19.79
C VAL A 388 -1.99 32.72 -20.90
N PHE A 389 -2.12 31.78 -21.83
CA PHE A 389 -1.20 31.69 -22.97
C PHE A 389 -1.19 32.97 -23.83
N VAL A 390 -2.36 33.52 -24.15
CA VAL A 390 -2.47 34.77 -24.93
C VAL A 390 -1.80 35.94 -24.20
N LYS A 391 -1.96 36.03 -22.88
CA LYS A 391 -1.30 37.04 -22.04
C LYS A 391 0.24 36.96 -22.14
N HIS A 392 0.79 35.75 -22.26
CA HIS A 392 2.23 35.52 -22.48
C HIS A 392 2.64 35.52 -23.96
N GLY A 393 1.74 35.92 -24.87
CA GLY A 393 2.01 36.07 -26.30
C GLY A 393 1.93 34.78 -27.13
N TRP A 394 1.45 33.68 -26.54
CA TRP A 394 1.36 32.38 -27.21
C TRP A 394 0.02 32.22 -27.90
N LYS A 395 0.04 31.80 -29.16
CA LYS A 395 -1.14 31.67 -30.03
C LYS A 395 -1.10 30.35 -30.77
N SER A 396 -2.23 30.01 -31.40
CA SER A 396 -2.34 28.84 -32.27
C SER A 396 -1.25 28.88 -33.34
N SER A 397 -0.67 27.74 -33.68
CA SER A 397 0.26 27.74 -34.80
C SER A 397 -0.48 28.07 -36.08
N GLU A 398 -0.07 29.14 -36.76
CA GLU A 398 -0.45 29.36 -38.15
C GLU A 398 0.05 28.14 -38.96
N ARG A 399 -0.86 27.54 -39.74
CA ARG A 399 -0.61 26.33 -40.54
C ARG A 399 0.24 26.64 -41.75
#